data_AF-A0A164JHS1-F1
#
_entry.id   AF-A0A164JHS1-F1
#
_cell.length_a   1.000
_cell.length_b   1.000
_cell.length_c   1.000
_cell.angle_alpha   90.00
_cell.angle_beta   90.00
_cell.angle_gamma   90.00
#
_symmetry.space_group_name_H-M   'P 1'
#
loop_
_entity.id
_entity.type
_entity.pdbx_description
1 polymer ?
#
loop_
_entity_poly.entity_id
_entity_poly.type
_entity_poly.pdbx_seq_one_letter_code
_entity_poly.pdbx_strand_id
1 'polypeptide(L)' 'QTDVDEAIRYLFPSGLFDPRARPMMKHPDEIYPKRKAAEFDVNGRPYHSLFYTSKPNYYTLMHVKAK' A
#
# COMPACT_ATOMS: atom_id res chain seq x y z
N GLN A 1 -14.94 -0.50 -12.72
CA GLN A 1 -14.15 -1.75 -12.77
C GLN A 1 -14.98 -2.97 -13.16
N THR A 2 -16.30 -2.96 -12.99
CA THR A 2 -17.21 -4.09 -13.25
C THR A 2 -17.07 -4.70 -14.64
N ASP A 3 -17.03 -3.87 -15.68
CA ASP A 3 -17.02 -4.34 -17.07
C ASP A 3 -15.68 -5.02 -17.42
N VAL A 4 -14.60 -4.53 -16.82
CA VAL A 4 -13.26 -5.13 -16.93
C VAL A 4 -13.22 -6.49 -16.24
N ASP A 5 -13.84 -6.60 -15.06
CA ASP A 5 -13.90 -7.86 -14.32
C ASP A 5 -14.74 -8.90 -15.09
N GLU A 6 -15.83 -8.49 -15.74
CA GLU A 6 -16.65 -9.37 -16.58
C GLU A 6 -15.88 -9.83 -17.82
N ALA A 7 -15.21 -8.91 -18.51
CA ALA A 7 -14.36 -9.23 -19.66
C ALA A 7 -13.28 -10.25 -19.28
N ILE A 8 -12.62 -10.09 -18.12
CA ILE A 8 -11.58 -11.02 -17.65
C ILE A 8 -12.16 -12.41 -17.35
N ARG A 9 -13.35 -12.49 -16.75
CA ARG A 9 -14.01 -13.77 -16.46
C ARG A 9 -14.35 -14.53 -17.74
N TYR A 10 -14.70 -13.83 -18.81
CA TYR A 10 -14.98 -14.44 -20.11
C TYR A 10 -13.71 -14.82 -20.86
N LEU A 11 -12.72 -13.91 -20.93
CA LEU A 11 -11.47 -14.12 -21.67
C LEU A 11 -10.54 -15.15 -21.00
N PHE A 12 -10.49 -15.17 -19.67
CA PHE A 12 -9.61 -16.02 -18.87
C PHE A 12 -10.41 -16.80 -17.81
N PRO A 13 -11.22 -17.79 -18.23
CA PRO A 13 -12.02 -18.57 -17.29
C PRO A 13 -11.09 -19.37 -16.36
N SER A 14 -11.29 -19.20 -15.04
CA SER A 14 -10.55 -19.92 -14.00
C SER A 14 -11.50 -20.75 -13.15
N GLY A 15 -11.18 -22.04 -12.99
CA GLY A 15 -11.90 -22.97 -12.10
C GLY A 15 -11.37 -23.00 -10.67
N LEU A 16 -10.48 -22.07 -10.29
CA LEU A 16 -9.88 -22.05 -8.95
C LEU A 16 -10.94 -21.71 -7.89
N PHE A 17 -10.96 -22.51 -6.82
CA PHE A 17 -11.87 -22.29 -5.69
C PHE A 17 -11.57 -20.97 -4.98
N ASP A 18 -10.29 -20.66 -4.74
CA ASP A 18 -9.87 -19.40 -4.13
C ASP A 18 -10.02 -18.22 -5.12
N PRO A 19 -10.88 -17.23 -4.84
CA PRO A 19 -11.04 -16.05 -5.69
C PRO A 19 -9.77 -15.20 -5.83
N ARG A 20 -8.86 -15.22 -4.85
CA ARG A 20 -7.61 -14.44 -4.89
C ARG A 20 -6.58 -15.03 -5.86
N ALA A 21 -6.70 -16.30 -6.19
CA ALA A 21 -5.84 -16.98 -7.14
C ALA A 21 -6.33 -16.82 -8.60
N ARG A 22 -7.50 -16.21 -8.81
CA ARG A 22 -8.06 -16.00 -10.15
C ARG A 22 -7.38 -14.82 -10.85
N PRO A 23 -7.36 -14.81 -12.19
CA PRO A 23 -6.92 -13.64 -12.96
C PRO A 23 -7.70 -12.38 -12.55
N MET A 24 -6.98 -11.29 -12.29
CA MET A 24 -7.56 -9.99 -11.93
C MET A 24 -6.75 -8.86 -12.56
N MET A 25 -7.44 -7.79 -12.99
CA MET A 25 -6.80 -6.56 -13.47
C MET A 25 -7.42 -5.40 -12.70
N LYS A 26 -6.70 -4.94 -11.68
CA LYS A 26 -7.12 -3.86 -10.79
C LYS A 26 -6.11 -2.71 -10.85
N HIS A 27 -6.46 -1.58 -10.25
CA HIS A 27 -5.52 -0.47 -10.14
C HIS A 27 -4.27 -0.89 -9.34
N PRO A 28 -3.06 -0.43 -9.71
CA PRO A 28 -1.82 -0.81 -9.02
C PRO A 28 -1.86 -0.57 -7.50
N ASP A 29 -2.55 0.47 -7.04
CA ASP A 29 -2.69 0.79 -5.61
C ASP A 29 -3.48 -0.26 -4.80
N GLU A 30 -4.31 -1.07 -5.46
CA GLU A 30 -5.06 -2.16 -4.84
C GLU A 30 -4.29 -3.48 -4.85
N ILE A 31 -3.38 -3.65 -5.82
CA ILE A 31 -2.59 -4.87 -6.00
C ILE A 31 -1.33 -4.82 -5.14
N TYR A 32 -0.62 -3.69 -5.15
CA TYR A 32 0.65 -3.55 -4.46
C TYR A 32 0.45 -2.95 -3.07
N PRO A 33 1.13 -3.49 -2.04
CA PRO A 33 1.09 -2.89 -0.72
C PRO A 33 1.72 -1.50 -0.77
N LYS A 34 1.12 -0.54 -0.07
CA LYS A 34 1.65 0.82 0.06
C LYS A 34 3.03 0.74 0.72
N ARG A 35 4.06 1.14 -0.01
CA ARG A 35 5.42 1.25 0.51
C ARG A 35 5.63 2.63 1.12
N LYS A 36 6.35 2.68 2.24
CA LYS A 36 6.77 3.96 2.81
C LYS A 36 7.77 4.61 1.87
N ALA A 37 7.60 5.89 1.58
CA ALA A 37 8.57 6.66 0.83
C ALA A 37 9.88 6.79 1.61
N ALA A 38 10.97 7.16 0.93
CA ALA A 38 12.24 7.45 1.58
C ALA A 38 12.04 8.52 2.67
N GLU A 39 12.53 8.24 3.87
CA GLU A 39 12.38 9.12 5.05
C GLU A 39 13.52 10.13 5.19
N PHE A 40 14.47 10.10 4.26
CA PHE A 40 15.67 10.93 4.25
C PHE A 40 15.94 11.46 2.85
N ASP A 41 16.65 12.58 2.80
CA ASP A 41 17.16 13.20 1.57
C ASP A 41 18.40 12.46 1.04
N VAL A 42 18.86 12.79 -0.17
CA VAL A 42 20.09 12.26 -0.78
C VAL A 42 21.31 12.38 0.14
N ASN A 43 21.35 13.43 0.96
CA ASN A 43 22.41 13.67 1.96
C ASN A 43 22.25 12.84 3.26
N GLY A 44 21.22 12.00 3.36
CA GLY A 44 20.93 11.20 4.55
C GLY A 44 20.23 11.95 5.68
N ARG A 45 19.86 13.23 5.49
CA ARG A 45 19.13 14.02 6.49
C ARG A 45 17.68 13.54 6.60
N PRO A 46 17.20 13.08 7.77
CA PRO A 46 15.81 12.68 7.93
C PRO A 46 14.83 13.85 7.83
N TYR A 47 13.66 13.61 7.23
CA TYR A 47 12.61 14.64 7.14
C TYR A 47 11.86 14.87 8.46
N HIS A 48 11.78 13.83 9.29
CA HIS A 48 11.00 13.85 10.52
C HIS A 48 11.91 13.93 11.75
N SER A 49 11.64 14.82 12.71
CA SER A 49 12.45 14.96 13.94
C SER A 49 12.48 13.69 14.77
N LEU A 50 11.33 13.01 14.87
CA LEU A 50 11.19 11.70 15.54
C LEU A 50 11.67 10.50 14.69
N PHE A 51 12.42 10.70 13.60
CA PHE A 51 12.92 9.60 12.76
C PHE A 51 13.69 8.54 13.56
N TYR A 52 14.55 8.98 14.49
CA TYR A 52 15.38 8.09 15.32
C TYR A 52 14.59 7.30 16.38
N THR A 53 13.28 7.50 16.49
CA THR A 53 12.40 6.70 17.37
C THR A 53 11.94 5.40 16.72
N SER A 54 12.36 5.10 15.48
CA SER A 54 11.95 3.97 14.63
C SER A 54 10.48 3.98 14.16
N LYS A 55 9.57 4.62 14.91
CA LYS A 55 8.15 4.74 14.59
C LYS A 55 7.70 6.20 14.63
N PRO A 56 8.19 7.07 13.72
CA PRO A 56 7.91 8.50 13.76
C PRO A 56 6.39 8.80 13.76
N ASN A 57 5.61 8.19 12.87
CA ASN A 57 4.16 8.44 12.78
C ASN A 57 3.41 8.10 14.08
N TYR A 58 3.82 7.05 14.78
CA TYR A 58 3.18 6.63 16.03
C TYR A 58 3.46 7.65 17.14
N TYR A 59 4.73 8.01 17.34
CA TYR A 59 5.11 8.96 18.39
C TYR A 59 4.68 10.39 18.09
N THR A 60 4.57 10.78 16.82
CA THR A 60 3.96 12.06 16.43
C THR A 60 2.51 12.13 16.87
N LEU A 61 1.74 11.06 16.65
CA LEU A 61 0.34 11.00 17.08
C LEU A 61 0.22 11.06 18.61
N MET A 62 1.11 10.37 19.34
CA MET A 62 1.14 10.44 20.81
C MET A 62 1.50 11.84 21.31
N HIS A 63 2.50 12.49 20.72
CA HIS A 63 2.92 13.83 21.07
C HIS A 63 1.84 14.88 20.80
N VAL A 64 1.14 14.79 19.67
CA VAL A 64 0.02 15.68 19.34
C VAL A 64 -1.15 15.50 20.31
N LYS A 65 -1.42 14.26 20.74
CA LYS A 65 -2.53 13.97 21.68
C LYS A 65 -2.24 14.25 23.15
N ALA A 66 -0.97 14.24 23.55
CA ALA A 66 -0.55 14.50 24.93
C ALA A 66 -0.48 16.01 25.27
N LYS A 67 -0.71 16.86 24.27
CA LYS A 67 -0.76 18.32 24.39
C LYS A 67 -2.21 18.78 24.45
#